data_AF-A0A4V3UB92-F1
#
_entry.id   AF-A0A4V3UB92-F1
#
_cell.length_a   1.000
_cell.length_b   1.000
_cell.length_c   1.000
_cell.angle_alpha   90.00
_cell.angle_beta   90.00
_cell.angle_gamma   90.00
#
_symmetry.space_group_name_H-M   'P 1'
#
loop_
_entity.id
_entity.type
_entity.pdbx_description
1 polymer ?
#
loop_
_entity_poly.entity_id
_entity_poly.type
_entity_poly.pdbx_seq_one_letter_code
_entity_poly.pdbx_strand_id
1 'polypeptide(L)'
;MKAAALLMSLVLAGCATGQATIGTQVPAERLSSSIVPGRTTKAELLAAFGKTKAVVFDSGYESWLYQSPAGGGRFAEFVVLIDPQGIVARTRQRAPAAP
;
A
#
# COMPACT_ATOMS: atom_id res chain seq x y z
N MET A 1 -37.85 -34.00 -4.94
CA MET A 1 -37.01 -33.57 -3.79
C MET A 1 -35.55 -33.25 -4.13
N LYS A 2 -35.17 -32.98 -5.40
CA LYS A 2 -33.77 -32.68 -5.78
C LYS A 2 -33.52 -31.26 -6.32
N ALA A 3 -34.56 -30.56 -6.78
CA ALA A 3 -34.43 -29.24 -7.41
C ALA A 3 -34.29 -28.07 -6.40
N ALA A 4 -34.86 -28.21 -5.20
CA ALA A 4 -34.81 -27.16 -4.17
C ALA A 4 -33.41 -26.95 -3.59
N ALA A 5 -32.55 -27.97 -3.61
CA ALA A 5 -31.20 -27.88 -3.05
C ALA A 5 -30.22 -27.07 -3.93
N LEU A 6 -30.53 -26.90 -5.23
CA LEU A 6 -29.64 -26.21 -6.18
C LEU A 6 -29.79 -24.68 -6.17
N LEU A 7 -30.93 -24.15 -5.72
CA LEU A 7 -31.15 -22.70 -5.65
C LEU A 7 -30.47 -22.03 -4.43
N MET A 8 -30.13 -22.80 -3.39
CA MET A 8 -29.58 -22.25 -2.15
C MET A 8 -28.09 -21.85 -2.27
N SER A 9 -27.38 -22.38 -3.27
CA SER A 9 -25.93 -22.16 -3.44
C SER A 9 -25.58 -20.84 -4.12
N LEU A 10 -26.54 -20.18 -4.78
CA LEU A 10 -26.29 -18.95 -5.55
C LEU A 10 -26.26 -17.67 -4.69
N VAL A 11 -26.66 -17.75 -3.41
CA VAL A 11 -26.84 -16.57 -2.54
C VAL A 11 -25.59 -16.24 -1.71
N LEU A 12 -24.54 -17.06 -1.73
CA LEU A 12 -23.30 -16.81 -0.96
C LEU A 12 -22.22 -15.99 -1.71
N ALA A 13 -22.46 -15.56 -2.94
CA ALA A 13 -21.51 -14.76 -3.71
C ALA A 13 -21.62 -13.26 -3.38
N GLY A 14 -21.34 -12.87 -2.14
CA GLY A 14 -21.35 -11.47 -1.77
C GLY A 14 -20.86 -11.22 -0.35
N CYS A 15 -19.55 -10.99 -0.20
CA CYS A 15 -18.91 -10.18 0.86
C CYS A 15 -17.38 -10.28 0.75
N ALA A 16 -16.82 -9.90 -0.39
CA ALA A 16 -15.38 -9.59 -0.49
C ALA A 16 -15.15 -8.24 -1.19
N THR A 17 -16.14 -7.35 -1.12
CA THR A 17 -16.00 -5.94 -1.46
C THR A 17 -15.14 -5.25 -0.39
N GLY A 18 -13.83 -5.49 -0.47
CA GLY A 18 -12.84 -4.72 0.29
C GLY A 18 -12.77 -3.30 -0.26
N GLN A 19 -12.55 -2.33 0.62
CA GLN A 19 -12.31 -0.94 0.20
C GLN A 19 -11.12 -0.90 -0.78
N ALA A 20 -11.29 -0.17 -1.88
CA ALA A 20 -10.22 0.03 -2.84
C ALA A 20 -9.04 0.74 -2.15
N THR A 21 -7.90 0.05 -2.07
CA THR A 21 -6.72 0.57 -1.38
C THR A 21 -5.96 1.56 -2.26
N ILE A 22 -5.60 2.71 -1.70
CA ILE A 22 -4.84 3.74 -2.40
C ILE A 22 -3.36 3.51 -2.14
N GLY A 23 -2.75 2.57 -2.88
CA GLY A 23 -1.32 2.26 -2.80
C GLY A 23 -1.03 0.76 -2.72
N THR A 24 0.25 0.43 -2.84
CA THR A 24 0.72 -0.96 -2.75
C THR A 24 0.71 -1.43 -1.29
N GLN A 25 0.13 -2.61 -1.08
CA GLN A 25 0.01 -3.23 0.24
C GLN A 25 1.30 -3.97 0.60
N VAL A 26 1.94 -3.56 1.69
CA VAL A 26 3.19 -4.15 2.19
C VAL A 26 3.12 -4.22 3.72
N PRO A 27 3.55 -5.33 4.35
CA PRO A 27 3.67 -5.41 5.81
C PRO A 27 4.51 -4.26 6.37
N ALA A 28 4.08 -3.67 7.48
CA ALA A 28 4.70 -2.47 8.06
C ALA A 28 6.17 -2.72 8.42
N GLU A 29 6.45 -3.89 8.98
CA GLU A 29 7.79 -4.31 9.43
C GLU A 29 8.74 -4.39 8.23
N ARG A 30 8.25 -4.83 7.06
CA ARG A 30 9.05 -4.94 5.84
C ARG A 30 9.42 -3.55 5.30
N LEU A 31 8.50 -2.60 5.32
CA LEU A 31 8.76 -1.22 4.89
C LEU A 31 9.80 -0.56 5.80
N SER A 32 9.59 -0.61 7.11
CA SER A 32 10.45 0.04 8.10
C SER A 32 11.85 -0.55 8.18
N SER A 33 12.01 -1.86 7.93
CA SER A 33 13.32 -2.53 7.95
C SER A 33 14.11 -2.40 6.66
N SER A 34 13.44 -2.22 5.51
CA SER A 34 14.10 -2.22 4.20
C SER A 34 14.38 -0.83 3.64
N ILE A 35 13.64 0.19 4.09
CA ILE A 35 13.73 1.55 3.55
C ILE A 35 14.52 2.43 4.52
N VAL A 36 15.75 2.75 4.14
CA VAL A 36 16.68 3.56 4.93
C VAL A 36 16.95 4.88 4.20
N PRO A 37 16.54 6.04 4.77
CA PRO A 37 16.84 7.35 4.20
C PRO A 37 18.34 7.56 3.96
N GLY A 38 18.69 8.22 2.87
CA GLY A 38 20.05 8.47 2.42
C GLY A 38 20.77 7.27 1.78
N ARG A 39 20.14 6.08 1.79
CA ARG A 39 20.74 4.86 1.25
C ARG A 39 19.85 4.19 0.21
N THR A 40 18.59 3.97 0.53
CA THR A 40 17.67 3.26 -0.35
C THR A 40 17.39 4.10 -1.60
N THR A 41 17.44 3.46 -2.76
CA THR A 41 17.20 4.09 -4.06
C THR A 41 15.80 3.80 -4.59
N LYS A 42 15.31 4.64 -5.50
CA LYS A 42 14.07 4.42 -6.26
C LYS A 42 14.08 3.07 -6.99
N ALA A 43 15.22 2.67 -7.56
CA ALA A 43 15.35 1.39 -8.25
C ALA A 43 15.18 0.21 -7.29
N GLU A 44 15.77 0.27 -6.10
CA GLU A 44 15.60 -0.74 -5.06
C GLU A 44 14.16 -0.80 -4.56
N LEU A 45 13.50 0.35 -4.38
CA LEU A 45 12.07 0.40 -4.02
C LEU A 45 11.21 -0.31 -5.08
N LEU A 46 11.44 -0.03 -6.36
CA LEU A 46 10.74 -0.67 -7.47
C LEU A 46 11.00 -2.18 -7.51
N ALA A 47 12.24 -2.60 -7.29
CA ALA A 47 12.61 -4.02 -7.28
C ALA A 47 12.00 -4.77 -6.08
N ALA A 48 11.96 -4.15 -4.90
CA ALA A 48 11.51 -4.79 -3.66
C ALA A 48 9.98 -4.77 -3.51
N PHE A 49 9.33 -3.69 -3.91
CA PHE A 49 7.91 -3.41 -3.62
C PHE A 49 7.05 -3.17 -4.85
N GLY A 50 7.65 -2.99 -6.02
CA GLY A 50 6.93 -2.66 -7.25
C GLY A 50 6.52 -1.20 -7.35
N LYS A 51 5.81 -0.88 -8.44
CA LYS A 51 5.24 0.45 -8.66
C LYS A 51 4.12 0.71 -7.66
N THR A 52 4.11 1.89 -7.07
CA THR A 52 3.04 2.31 -6.17
C THR A 52 2.46 3.66 -6.59
N LYS A 53 1.46 4.15 -5.86
CA LYS A 53 0.95 5.50 -6.09
C LYS A 53 2.04 6.52 -5.77
N ALA A 54 2.32 7.37 -6.74
CA ALA A 54 3.34 8.39 -6.65
C ALA A 54 2.80 9.75 -7.10
N VAL A 55 3.36 10.81 -6.53
CA VAL A 55 3.22 12.20 -6.98
C VAL A 55 4.61 12.72 -7.27
N VAL A 56 4.83 13.25 -8.47
CA VAL A 56 6.08 13.88 -8.88
C VAL A 56 5.89 15.39 -8.78
N PHE A 57 6.84 16.08 -8.17
CA PHE A 57 6.86 17.53 -8.05
C PHE A 57 7.76 18.15 -9.13
N ASP A 58 7.48 19.40 -9.53
CA ASP A 58 8.30 20.13 -10.51
C ASP A 58 9.75 20.32 -10.07
N SER A 59 10.02 20.24 -8.75
CA SER A 59 11.36 20.25 -8.18
C SER A 59 12.16 18.96 -8.43
N GLY A 60 11.54 17.94 -9.03
CA GLY A 60 12.13 16.61 -9.25
C GLY A 60 11.99 15.65 -8.07
N TYR A 61 11.46 16.10 -6.93
CA TYR A 61 11.12 15.21 -5.82
C TYR A 61 9.93 14.32 -6.18
N GLU A 62 9.84 13.15 -5.55
CA GLU A 62 8.70 12.25 -5.68
C GLU A 62 8.19 11.80 -4.31
N SER A 63 6.88 11.83 -4.10
CA SER A 63 6.22 11.27 -2.92
C SER A 63 5.55 9.96 -3.30
N TRP A 64 5.97 8.87 -2.68
CA TRP A 64 5.48 7.52 -2.95
C TRP A 64 4.72 6.99 -1.73
N LEU A 65 3.56 6.40 -1.95
CA LEU A 65 2.68 5.90 -0.89
C LEU A 65 2.64 4.38 -0.88
N TYR A 66 3.03 3.79 0.25
CA TYR A 66 2.74 2.40 0.56
C TYR A 66 1.71 2.32 1.69
N GLN A 67 1.01 1.20 1.76
CA GLN A 67 -0.01 0.97 2.77
C GLN A 67 0.27 -0.35 3.50
N SER A 68 0.02 -0.36 4.80
CA SER A 68 0.14 -1.55 5.63
C SER A 68 -1.18 -1.84 6.33
N PRO A 69 -1.69 -3.09 6.31
CA PRO A 69 -2.91 -3.44 7.01
C PRO A 69 -2.82 -3.11 8.50
N ALA A 70 -3.88 -2.50 9.04
CA ALA A 70 -3.97 -2.12 10.46
C ALA A 70 -5.24 -2.67 11.15
N GLY A 71 -5.83 -3.70 10.56
CA GLY A 71 -7.04 -4.36 11.06
C GLY A 71 -8.34 -3.61 10.76
N GLY A 72 -9.44 -4.36 10.71
CA GLY A 72 -10.77 -3.81 10.44
C GLY A 72 -10.92 -3.16 9.06
N GLY A 73 -10.20 -3.65 8.05
CA GLY A 73 -10.20 -3.07 6.70
C GLY A 73 -9.47 -1.72 6.57
N ARG A 74 -8.80 -1.26 7.63
CA ARG A 74 -8.06 0.01 7.64
C ARG A 74 -6.58 -0.20 7.34
N PHE A 75 -5.94 0.88 6.90
CA PHE A 75 -4.54 0.88 6.49
C PHE A 75 -3.78 2.02 7.14
N ALA A 76 -2.57 1.73 7.61
CA ALA A 76 -1.56 2.73 7.92
C ALA A 76 -0.87 3.14 6.62
N GLU A 77 -0.48 4.42 6.52
CA GLU A 77 0.21 4.95 5.35
C GLU A 77 1.70 5.06 5.65
N PHE A 78 2.54 4.64 4.70
CA PHE A 78 3.99 4.82 4.73
C PHE A 78 4.41 5.62 3.50
N VAL A 79 4.70 6.90 3.73
CA VAL A 79 5.07 7.86 2.69
C VAL A 79 6.58 7.94 2.59
N VAL A 80 7.10 7.78 1.38
CA VAL A 80 8.52 7.86 1.05
C VAL A 80 8.73 9.10 0.19
N LEU A 81 9.60 10.00 0.61
CA LEU A 81 10.05 11.12 -0.19
C LEU A 81 11.37 10.75 -0.84
N ILE A 82 11.41 10.80 -2.17
CA ILE A 82 12.57 10.54 -3.01
C ILE A 82 13.06 11.87 -3.56
N ASP A 83 14.36 12.12 -3.51
CA ASP A 83 14.98 13.31 -4.08
C ASP A 83 15.17 13.19 -5.61
N PRO A 84 15.54 14.29 -6.30
CA PRO A 84 15.77 14.27 -7.74
C PRO A 84 16.87 13.31 -8.22
N GLN A 85 17.77 12.89 -7.32
CA GLN A 85 18.82 11.90 -7.57
C GLN A 85 18.30 10.46 -7.48
N GLY A 86 17.04 10.27 -7.08
CA GLY A 86 16.42 8.97 -6.93
C GLY A 86 16.77 8.29 -5.59
N ILE A 87 17.21 9.03 -4.58
CA ILE A 87 17.52 8.52 -3.24
C ILE A 87 16.39 8.86 -2.29
N VAL A 88 16.06 7.95 -1.38
CA VAL A 88 15.08 8.21 -0.32
C VAL A 88 15.61 9.30 0.60
N ALA A 89 15.01 10.48 0.56
CA ALA A 89 15.36 11.61 1.41
C ALA A 89 14.70 11.51 2.79
N ARG A 90 13.46 11.03 2.86
CA ARG A 90 12.69 10.94 4.11
C ARG A 90 11.62 9.87 4.05
N THR A 91 11.22 9.36 5.21
CA THR A 91 10.06 8.48 5.37
C THR A 91 9.12 9.04 6.44
N ARG A 92 7.83 8.77 6.31
CA ARG A 92 6.81 9.09 7.32
C ARG A 92 5.79 7.99 7.40
N GLN A 93 5.55 7.50 8.61
CA GLN A 93 4.41 6.63 8.90
C GLN A 93 3.25 7.45 9.46
N ARG A 94 2.04 7.22 8.94
CA ARG A 94 0.80 7.80 9.45
C ARG A 94 -0.10 6.67 9.94
N ALA A 95 -0.62 6.83 11.15
CA ALA A 95 -1.62 5.92 11.68
C ALA A 95 -2.88 5.89 10.79
N PRO A 96 -3.63 4.78 10.78
CA PRO A 96 -4.90 4.71 10.07
C PRO A 96 -5.83 5.83 10.54
N ALA A 97 -6.67 6.34 9.63
CA ALA A 97 -7.71 7.29 9.99
C ALA A 97 -8.61 6.69 11.09
N ALA A 98 -9.04 7.54 12.03
CA ALA A 98 -10.08 7.18 12.98
C ALA A 98 -11.36 6.82 12.21
N PRO A 99 -12.14 5.83 12.67
CA PRO A 99 -13.44 5.50 12.10
C PRO A 99 -14.42 6.67 12.21
#